data_AF-A0A0J8QPM7-F1
#
_entry.id   AF-A0A0J8QPM7-F1
#
_cell.length_a   1.000
_cell.length_b   1.000
_cell.length_c   1.000
_cell.angle_alpha   90.00
_cell.angle_beta   90.00
_cell.angle_gamma   90.00
#
_symmetry.space_group_name_H-M   'P 1'
#
loop_
_entity.id
_entity.type
_entity.pdbx_description
1 polymer ?
#
loop_
_entity_poly.entity_id
_entity_poly.type
_entity_poly.pdbx_seq_one_letter_code
_entity_poly.pdbx_strand_id
1 'polypeptide(L)'
;MLPAQPVLAAADNQIAVLDVVAGKPLHLIKSHQKTVTCLSLASKGSRIVSGALDGHMKVFETTGWNVVGGSKYPSPILSLGVITSGPQREDKHIAVGMQSGVLSLRTRLSGEQKIRERQRQREMQALLEGKLDEHDRTVSKEQKKRGRGWEKRLRGMDFIGEGVDIVIDAQDTKKRKKEKSWENDLRKGRYAASLDQVLAAGDKITVVTLLTALRHRAALRTALSGRDEVTLQPILKWVHKSITDPRLVDICVEISMNVLDLYSAHLGQSAQIDRLIEKLHRRVREEVDRAQQVWQTKGMLDMLRRS
;
A
#
# COMPACT_ATOMS: atom_id res chain seq x y z
N MET A 1 29.21 -21.26 27.17
CA MET A 1 28.55 -21.95 26.05
C MET A 1 28.06 -20.90 25.07
N LEU A 2 28.67 -20.79 23.88
CA LEU A 2 28.15 -19.94 22.81
C LEU A 2 26.82 -20.56 22.31
N PRO A 3 25.78 -19.76 22.02
CA PRO A 3 24.55 -20.29 21.45
C PRO A 3 24.87 -20.99 20.12
N ALA A 4 24.33 -22.20 19.92
CA ALA A 4 24.51 -22.97 18.70
C ALA A 4 23.98 -22.17 17.50
N GLN A 5 24.88 -21.62 16.69
CA GLN A 5 24.53 -20.89 15.49
C GLN A 5 24.51 -21.86 14.30
N PRO A 6 23.36 -22.00 13.60
CA PRO A 6 23.31 -22.82 12.40
C PRO A 6 24.15 -22.18 11.29
N VAL A 7 24.89 -23.01 10.54
CA VAL A 7 25.65 -22.59 9.35
C VAL A 7 24.85 -22.89 8.10
N LEU A 8 24.93 -21.99 7.13
CA LEU A 8 24.28 -22.11 5.83
C LEU A 8 25.30 -22.48 4.78
N ALA A 9 25.04 -23.56 4.06
CA ALA A 9 25.78 -23.94 2.87
C ALA A 9 24.86 -23.87 1.66
N ALA A 10 25.29 -23.15 0.61
CA ALA A 10 24.68 -23.24 -0.70
C ALA A 10 25.45 -24.29 -1.51
N ALA A 11 24.74 -25.29 -2.03
CA ALA A 11 25.30 -26.31 -2.90
C ALA A 11 24.31 -26.59 -4.03
N ASP A 12 24.77 -26.43 -5.26
CA ASP A 12 23.93 -26.54 -6.46
C ASP A 12 22.64 -25.71 -6.31
N ASN A 13 21.46 -26.28 -6.55
CA ASN A 13 20.17 -25.60 -6.47
C ASN A 13 19.57 -25.55 -5.05
N GLN A 14 20.34 -25.95 -4.03
CA GLN A 14 19.83 -26.17 -2.67
C GLN A 14 20.61 -25.36 -1.64
N ILE A 15 19.90 -24.99 -0.58
CA ILE A 15 20.49 -24.34 0.60
C ILE A 15 20.32 -25.31 1.76
N ALA A 16 21.43 -25.78 2.31
CA ALA A 16 21.47 -26.63 3.48
C ALA A 16 21.71 -25.79 4.74
N VAL A 17 20.90 -26.05 5.75
CA VAL A 17 21.04 -25.49 7.10
C VAL A 17 21.64 -26.59 7.97
N LEU A 18 22.83 -26.35 8.51
CA LEU A 18 23.64 -27.32 9.23
C LEU A 18 23.78 -26.87 10.69
N ASP A 19 23.54 -27.77 11.63
CA ASP A 19 23.93 -27.55 13.02
C ASP A 19 25.41 -27.90 13.19
N VAL A 20 26.22 -26.92 13.58
CA VAL A 20 27.66 -27.08 13.79
C VAL A 20 27.96 -27.89 15.04
N VAL A 21 27.12 -27.79 16.07
CA VAL A 21 27.35 -28.47 17.36
C VAL A 21 27.03 -29.95 17.24
N ALA A 22 25.90 -30.28 16.60
CA ALA A 22 25.47 -31.67 16.40
C ALA A 22 26.05 -32.33 15.14
N GLY A 23 26.64 -31.55 14.22
CA GLY A 23 27.14 -32.05 12.93
C GLY A 23 26.06 -32.62 12.02
N LYS A 24 24.79 -32.22 12.22
CA LYS A 24 23.63 -32.77 11.50
C LYS A 24 22.97 -31.72 10.61
N PRO A 25 22.48 -32.10 9.42
CA PRO A 25 21.63 -31.22 8.62
C PRO A 25 20.26 -31.07 9.28
N LEU A 26 19.86 -29.81 9.52
CA LEU A 26 18.53 -29.48 10.06
C LEU A 26 17.50 -29.38 8.94
N HIS A 27 17.82 -28.61 7.89
CA HIS A 27 16.89 -28.35 6.80
C HIS A 27 17.60 -28.28 5.44
N LEU A 28 16.90 -28.77 4.41
CA LEU A 28 17.32 -28.70 3.02
C LEU A 28 16.27 -27.93 2.23
N ILE A 29 16.63 -26.75 1.72
CA ILE A 29 15.73 -25.83 1.05
C ILE A 29 16.00 -25.90 -0.45
N LYS A 30 15.08 -26.55 -1.18
CA LYS A 30 15.09 -26.60 -2.65
C LYS A 30 14.10 -25.59 -3.19
N SER A 31 14.58 -24.41 -3.56
CA SER A 31 13.69 -23.35 -4.06
C SER A 31 14.13 -22.76 -5.39
N HIS A 32 15.42 -22.85 -5.73
CA HIS A 32 15.95 -22.32 -6.99
C HIS A 32 15.95 -23.41 -8.05
N GLN A 33 15.88 -23.02 -9.33
CA GLN A 33 15.91 -23.95 -10.44
C GLN A 33 17.36 -24.25 -10.86
N LYS A 34 18.23 -23.23 -10.85
CA LYS A 34 19.68 -23.31 -11.05
C LYS A 34 20.45 -23.11 -9.75
N THR A 35 21.77 -23.17 -9.89
CA THR A 35 22.74 -23.04 -8.83
C THR A 35 22.59 -21.73 -8.05
N VAL A 36 22.63 -21.85 -6.72
CA VAL A 36 22.70 -20.72 -5.79
C VAL A 36 24.14 -20.22 -5.77
N THR A 37 24.34 -18.98 -6.16
CA THR A 37 25.67 -18.38 -6.33
C THR A 37 26.13 -17.64 -5.09
N CYS A 38 25.19 -17.07 -4.33
CA CYS A 38 25.50 -16.24 -3.18
C CYS A 38 24.41 -16.32 -2.10
N LEU A 39 24.85 -16.18 -0.85
CA LEU A 39 24.02 -16.06 0.34
C LEU A 39 24.48 -14.83 1.13
N SER A 40 23.53 -14.08 1.68
CA SER A 40 23.81 -12.90 2.50
C SER A 40 22.81 -12.82 3.66
N LEU A 41 23.30 -12.49 4.86
CA LEU A 41 22.48 -12.34 6.05
C LEU A 41 21.88 -10.93 6.09
N ALA A 42 20.61 -10.81 6.46
CA ALA A 42 19.88 -9.56 6.54
C ALA A 42 19.18 -9.40 7.91
N SER A 43 18.86 -8.15 8.27
CA SER A 43 18.00 -7.79 9.40
C SER A 43 18.44 -8.46 10.71
N LYS A 44 19.72 -8.27 11.07
CA LYS A 44 20.33 -8.83 12.29
C LYS A 44 20.21 -10.36 12.41
N GLY A 45 20.13 -11.08 11.28
CA GLY A 45 20.05 -12.54 11.28
C GLY A 45 18.64 -13.12 11.37
N SER A 46 17.60 -12.28 11.31
CA SER A 46 16.22 -12.75 11.18
C SER A 46 15.90 -13.25 9.76
N ARG A 47 16.67 -12.80 8.75
CA ARG A 47 16.41 -13.10 7.33
C ARG A 47 17.68 -13.45 6.58
N ILE A 48 17.53 -14.28 5.56
CA ILE A 48 18.61 -14.66 4.66
C ILE A 48 18.19 -14.31 3.24
N VAL A 49 19.11 -13.74 2.48
CA VAL A 49 18.94 -13.45 1.07
C VAL A 49 19.80 -14.41 0.28
N SER A 50 19.20 -15.07 -0.70
CA SER A 50 19.89 -15.95 -1.64
C SER A 50 19.79 -15.38 -3.05
N GLY A 51 20.86 -15.46 -3.81
CA GLY A 51 20.90 -15.17 -5.24
C GLY A 51 21.27 -16.42 -6.02
N ALA A 52 20.59 -16.64 -7.15
CA ALA A 52 20.81 -17.79 -8.02
C ALA A 52 21.10 -17.36 -9.47
N LEU A 53 21.68 -18.30 -10.23
CA LEU A 53 21.94 -18.15 -11.66
C LEU A 53 20.65 -18.04 -12.50
N ASP A 54 19.48 -18.29 -11.91
CA ASP A 54 18.18 -18.02 -12.55
C ASP A 54 17.84 -16.53 -12.66
N GLY A 55 18.64 -15.65 -12.07
CA GLY A 55 18.29 -14.24 -11.90
C GLY A 55 17.29 -14.03 -10.75
N HIS A 56 16.98 -15.07 -9.97
CA HIS A 56 16.10 -14.95 -8.82
C HIS A 56 16.87 -14.64 -7.54
N MET A 57 16.44 -13.58 -6.87
CA MET A 57 16.80 -13.27 -5.48
C MET A 57 15.64 -13.69 -4.59
N LYS A 58 15.85 -14.58 -3.63
CA LYS A 58 14.82 -15.02 -2.66
C LYS A 58 15.24 -14.68 -1.24
N VAL A 59 14.29 -14.23 -0.45
CA VAL A 59 14.45 -13.90 0.97
C VAL A 59 13.75 -14.96 1.80
N PHE A 60 14.49 -15.57 2.72
CA PHE A 60 14.02 -16.57 3.67
C PHE A 60 13.99 -16.01 5.08
N GLU A 61 13.07 -16.54 5.88
CA GLU A 61 13.07 -16.35 7.33
C GLU A 61 13.95 -17.42 8.01
N THR A 62 14.64 -17.07 9.09
CA THR A 62 15.55 -18.00 9.79
C THR A 62 14.86 -18.94 10.78
N THR A 63 13.63 -18.66 11.20
CA THR A 63 12.85 -19.50 12.12
C THR A 63 12.16 -20.65 11.40
N GLY A 64 11.40 -20.33 10.36
CA GLY A 64 10.58 -21.29 9.60
C GLY A 64 11.12 -21.68 8.24
N TRP A 65 12.25 -21.11 7.79
CA TRP A 65 12.87 -21.40 6.48
C TRP A 65 11.93 -21.21 5.27
N ASN A 66 10.87 -20.41 5.44
CA ASN A 66 9.89 -20.11 4.41
C ASN A 66 10.37 -18.96 3.52
N VAL A 67 9.98 -18.99 2.24
CA VAL A 67 10.22 -17.90 1.30
C VAL A 67 9.29 -16.74 1.64
N VAL A 68 9.83 -15.63 2.15
CA VAL A 68 9.07 -14.43 2.51
C VAL A 68 8.80 -13.54 1.29
N GLY A 69 9.74 -13.53 0.34
CA GLY A 69 9.61 -12.74 -0.87
C GLY A 69 10.76 -12.98 -1.82
N GLY A 70 10.63 -12.45 -3.03
CA GLY A 70 11.67 -12.54 -4.03
C GLY A 70 11.64 -11.39 -5.02
N SER A 71 12.72 -11.27 -5.79
CA SER A 71 12.80 -10.36 -6.92
C SER A 71 13.48 -11.08 -8.06
N LYS A 72 12.97 -10.87 -9.28
CA LYS A 72 13.59 -11.37 -10.50
C LYS A 72 14.44 -10.26 -11.12
N TYR A 73 15.64 -10.62 -11.53
CA TYR A 73 16.55 -9.79 -12.30
C TYR A 73 16.64 -10.32 -13.73
N PRO A 74 16.92 -9.46 -14.72
CA PRO A 74 16.95 -9.86 -16.13
C PRO A 74 18.17 -10.73 -16.47
N SER A 75 19.26 -10.62 -15.71
CA SER A 75 20.49 -11.39 -15.91
C SER A 75 20.75 -12.30 -14.69
N PRO A 76 21.45 -13.44 -14.88
CA PRO A 76 21.94 -14.28 -13.79
C PRO A 76 22.71 -13.49 -12.73
N ILE A 77 22.47 -13.80 -11.46
CA ILE A 77 23.13 -13.14 -10.32
C ILE A 77 24.40 -13.91 -9.98
N LEU A 78 25.53 -13.22 -9.91
CA LEU A 78 26.80 -13.80 -9.50
C LEU A 78 27.13 -13.47 -8.04
N SER A 79 26.87 -12.23 -7.63
CA SER A 79 27.15 -11.77 -6.27
C SER A 79 26.00 -10.96 -5.71
N LEU A 80 25.81 -11.05 -4.40
CA LEU A 80 24.78 -10.32 -3.68
C LEU A 80 25.32 -9.91 -2.32
N GLY A 81 25.05 -8.67 -1.92
CA GLY A 81 25.41 -8.15 -0.61
C GLY A 81 24.32 -7.24 -0.05
N VAL A 82 23.90 -7.52 1.19
CA VAL A 82 23.07 -6.59 1.95
C VAL A 82 23.99 -5.70 2.79
N ILE A 83 23.97 -4.41 2.51
CA ILE A 83 24.78 -3.40 3.19
C ILE A 83 23.93 -2.80 4.30
N THR A 84 24.41 -2.95 5.53
CA THR A 84 23.82 -2.34 6.71
C THR A 84 24.41 -0.96 6.95
N SER A 85 23.62 -0.03 7.48
CA SER A 85 24.03 1.34 7.78
C SER A 85 23.64 1.72 9.21
N GLY A 86 24.53 2.47 9.87
CA GLY A 86 24.28 3.08 11.17
C GLY A 86 24.52 2.16 12.39
N PRO A 87 24.45 2.73 13.61
CA PRO A 87 24.72 2.01 14.85
C PRO A 87 23.68 0.91 15.14
N GLN A 88 22.45 1.08 14.64
CA GLN A 88 21.37 0.09 14.79
C GLN A 88 21.43 -1.05 13.76
N ARG A 89 22.44 -1.09 12.86
CA ARG A 89 22.61 -2.08 11.78
C ARG A 89 21.32 -2.31 10.97
N GLU A 90 20.77 -1.22 10.43
CA GLU A 90 19.59 -1.31 9.56
C GLU A 90 20.02 -1.67 8.13
N ASP A 91 19.27 -2.55 7.47
CA ASP A 91 19.51 -2.92 6.07
C ASP A 91 19.14 -1.75 5.14
N LYS A 92 20.13 -1.03 4.62
CA LYS A 92 19.90 0.19 3.81
C LYS A 92 20.00 -0.07 2.32
N HIS A 93 20.98 -0.85 1.90
CA HIS A 93 21.21 -1.12 0.48
C HIS A 93 21.31 -2.62 0.21
N ILE A 94 20.75 -3.06 -0.91
CA ILE A 94 20.96 -4.41 -1.45
C ILE A 94 21.69 -4.23 -2.77
N ALA A 95 22.93 -4.72 -2.84
CA ALA A 95 23.74 -4.74 -4.04
C ALA A 95 23.66 -6.12 -4.70
N VAL A 96 23.39 -6.16 -5.99
CA VAL A 96 23.30 -7.39 -6.78
C VAL A 96 24.19 -7.24 -8.02
N GLY A 97 25.24 -8.05 -8.11
CA GLY A 97 26.14 -8.14 -9.25
C GLY A 97 25.64 -9.19 -10.24
N MET A 98 25.38 -8.77 -11.47
CA MET A 98 24.87 -9.63 -12.53
C MET A 98 25.98 -10.09 -13.49
N GLN A 99 25.78 -11.22 -14.16
CA GLN A 99 26.69 -11.74 -15.19
C GLN A 99 26.89 -10.75 -16.36
N SER A 100 25.92 -9.89 -16.65
CA SER A 100 26.04 -8.82 -17.66
C SER A 100 27.06 -7.73 -17.30
N GLY A 101 27.68 -7.78 -16.11
CA GLY A 101 28.60 -6.75 -15.63
C GLY A 101 27.91 -5.54 -14.99
N VAL A 102 26.57 -5.54 -14.91
CA VAL A 102 25.81 -4.48 -14.25
C VAL A 102 25.67 -4.78 -12.76
N LEU A 103 25.92 -3.78 -11.93
CA LEU A 103 25.66 -3.80 -10.49
C LEU A 103 24.35 -3.06 -10.19
N SER A 104 23.33 -3.77 -9.72
CA SER A 104 22.06 -3.17 -9.29
C SER A 104 22.08 -2.89 -7.80
N LEU A 105 22.00 -1.61 -7.42
CA LEU A 105 21.86 -1.17 -6.03
C LEU A 105 20.41 -0.78 -5.74
N ARG A 106 19.75 -1.47 -4.82
CA ARG A 106 18.40 -1.12 -4.33
C ARG A 106 18.48 -0.51 -2.95
N THR A 107 18.03 0.73 -2.82
CA THR A 107 18.06 1.49 -1.57
C THR A 107 16.70 1.41 -0.87
N ARG A 108 16.66 0.84 0.34
CA ARG A 108 15.50 0.93 1.22
C ARG A 108 15.71 2.13 2.14
N LEU A 109 15.00 3.21 1.85
CA LEU A 109 14.92 4.34 2.77
C LEU A 109 13.79 4.09 3.77
N SER A 110 14.14 4.08 5.06
CA SER A 110 13.16 4.15 6.15
C SER A 110 12.29 5.41 5.97
N GLY A 111 11.02 5.37 6.39
CA GLY A 111 10.05 6.46 6.17
C GLY A 111 10.54 7.82 6.66
N GLU A 112 11.24 7.86 7.80
CA GLU A 112 11.87 9.07 8.33
C GLU A 112 13.05 9.56 7.49
N GLN A 113 13.84 8.64 6.94
CA GLN A 113 14.94 8.96 6.03
C GLN A 113 14.41 9.45 4.66
N LYS A 114 13.28 8.92 4.16
CA LYS A 114 12.60 9.46 2.97
C LYS A 114 12.12 10.89 3.18
N ILE A 115 11.58 11.21 4.36
CA ILE A 115 11.14 12.57 4.69
C ILE A 115 12.35 13.50 4.76
N ARG A 116 13.42 13.08 5.43
CA ARG A 116 14.67 13.85 5.56
C ARG A 116 15.41 14.02 4.24
N GLU A 117 15.37 13.03 3.36
CA GLU A 117 15.97 13.10 2.02
C GLU A 117 15.11 13.94 1.09
N ARG A 118 13.78 13.89 1.18
CA ARG A 118 12.89 14.82 0.47
C ARG A 118 13.05 16.26 0.95
N GLN A 119 13.34 16.47 2.24
CA GLN A 119 13.72 17.78 2.79
C GLN A 119 15.07 18.24 2.24
N ARG A 120 16.12 17.40 2.30
CA ARG A 120 17.43 17.72 1.72
C ARG A 120 17.39 17.96 0.22
N GLN A 121 16.59 17.21 -0.53
CA GLN A 121 16.40 17.43 -1.96
C GLN A 121 15.70 18.76 -2.24
N ARG A 122 14.72 19.15 -1.41
CA ARG A 122 14.08 20.47 -1.50
C ARG A 122 15.04 21.60 -1.15
N GLU A 123 15.86 21.42 -0.11
CA GLU A 123 16.92 22.37 0.27
C GLU A 123 17.97 22.48 -0.84
N MET A 124 18.40 21.36 -1.43
CA MET A 124 19.37 21.33 -2.53
C MET A 124 18.80 21.93 -3.82
N GLN A 125 17.51 21.72 -4.10
CA GLN A 125 16.81 22.37 -5.21
C GLN A 125 16.70 23.89 -5.00
N ALA A 126 16.36 24.34 -3.79
CA ALA A 126 16.33 25.77 -3.46
C ALA A 126 17.71 26.43 -3.55
N LEU A 127 18.77 25.67 -3.27
CA LEU A 127 20.17 26.09 -3.40
C LEU A 127 20.59 26.18 -4.88
N LEU A 128 20.12 25.25 -5.72
CA LEU A 128 20.33 25.30 -7.18
C LEU A 128 19.57 26.45 -7.85
N GLU A 129 18.36 26.76 -7.35
CA GLU A 129 17.52 27.87 -7.84
C GLU A 129 17.97 29.26 -7.33
N GLY A 130 19.02 29.33 -6.48
CA GLY A 130 19.59 30.60 -6.01
C GLY A 130 18.69 31.40 -5.08
N LYS A 131 17.64 30.79 -4.49
CA LYS A 131 16.64 31.43 -3.61
C LYS A 131 16.77 31.00 -2.15
N LEU A 132 18.00 30.81 -1.67
CA LEU A 132 18.27 30.39 -0.30
C LEU A 132 17.71 31.38 0.74
N ASP A 133 17.88 32.68 0.47
CA ASP A 133 17.44 33.76 1.35
C ASP A 133 15.92 33.81 1.54
N GLU A 134 15.14 33.43 0.52
CA GLU A 134 13.68 33.41 0.63
C GLU A 134 13.20 32.22 1.46
N HIS A 135 13.84 31.06 1.31
CA HIS A 135 13.53 29.87 2.11
C HIS A 135 13.89 30.09 3.58
N ASP A 136 15.09 30.60 3.88
CA ASP A 136 15.53 30.92 5.24
C ASP A 136 14.68 32.02 5.90
N ARG A 137 14.20 33.01 5.13
CA ARG A 137 13.24 34.00 5.60
C ARG A 137 11.87 33.40 5.93
N THR A 138 11.41 32.37 5.22
CA THR A 138 10.14 31.70 5.54
C THR A 138 10.26 30.80 6.77
N VAL A 139 11.34 30.01 6.88
CA VAL A 139 11.60 29.14 8.03
C VAL A 139 11.85 29.96 9.29
N SER A 140 12.59 31.06 9.20
CA SER A 140 12.80 31.97 10.34
C SER A 140 11.52 32.71 10.76
N LYS A 141 10.61 33.03 9.83
CA LYS A 141 9.26 33.56 10.15
C LYS A 141 8.39 32.52 10.85
N GLU A 142 8.50 31.23 10.51
CA GLU A 142 7.82 30.15 11.23
C GLU A 142 8.42 29.89 12.62
N GLN A 143 9.74 29.97 12.76
CA GLN A 143 10.42 29.83 14.05
C GLN A 143 10.14 31.02 14.98
N LYS A 144 10.06 32.26 14.46
CA LYS A 144 9.72 33.47 15.25
C LYS A 144 8.27 33.50 15.75
N LYS A 145 7.38 32.63 15.25
CA LYS A 145 6.03 32.44 15.82
C LYS A 145 6.05 31.58 17.10
N ARG A 146 7.19 31.02 17.50
CA ARG A 146 7.37 30.32 18.79
C ARG A 146 7.66 31.39 19.86
N GLY A 147 6.62 31.85 20.54
CA GLY A 147 6.74 32.92 21.54
C GLY A 147 7.62 32.55 22.74
N ARG A 148 8.18 33.57 23.42
CA ARG A 148 9.06 33.50 24.62
C ARG A 148 8.53 32.63 25.78
N GLY A 149 7.24 32.27 25.78
CA GLY A 149 6.66 31.32 26.74
C GLY A 149 7.13 29.87 26.57
N TRP A 150 7.68 29.52 25.40
CA TRP A 150 8.15 28.15 25.11
C TRP A 150 9.47 27.83 25.82
N GLU A 151 10.40 28.79 25.89
CA GLU A 151 11.69 28.63 26.59
C GLU A 151 11.52 28.50 28.11
N LYS A 152 10.50 29.14 28.70
CA LYS A 152 10.18 28.97 30.13
C LYS A 152 9.62 27.59 30.46
N ARG A 153 8.99 26.89 29.50
CA ARG A 153 8.44 25.52 29.70
C ARG A 153 9.48 24.41 29.56
N LEU A 154 10.62 24.68 28.93
CA LEU A 154 11.71 23.72 28.74
C LEU A 154 12.68 23.65 29.93
N ARG A 155 12.55 24.58 30.89
CA ARG A 155 13.38 24.60 32.09
C ARG A 155 12.80 23.60 33.11
N GLY A 156 13.34 22.37 33.12
CA GLY A 156 12.96 21.30 34.06
C GLY A 156 12.54 19.96 33.42
N MET A 157 12.61 19.81 32.10
CA MET A 157 12.21 18.58 31.39
C MET A 157 13.29 17.48 31.31
N ASP A 158 14.40 17.60 32.03
CA ASP A 158 15.41 16.55 32.16
C ASP A 158 15.19 15.73 33.44
N PHE A 159 13.95 15.31 33.69
CA PHE A 159 13.65 14.30 34.71
C PHE A 159 13.01 13.09 34.04
N ILE A 160 13.77 12.01 33.94
CA ILE A 160 13.31 10.71 33.43
C ILE A 160 12.82 9.93 34.64
N GLY A 161 11.49 9.87 34.79
CA GLY A 161 10.81 9.03 35.79
C GLY A 161 9.88 8.05 35.08
N GLU A 162 10.06 6.77 35.39
CA GLU A 162 9.19 5.65 35.01
C GLU A 162 7.76 5.81 35.53
N GLY A 163 6.80 5.20 34.83
CA GLY A 163 5.47 4.93 35.37
C GLY A 163 4.40 4.94 34.31
N VAL A 164 3.94 3.74 33.95
CA VAL A 164 2.88 3.48 32.98
C VAL A 164 1.55 4.06 33.49
N ASP A 165 1.05 5.09 32.83
CA ASP A 165 -0.38 5.42 32.74
C ASP A 165 -0.60 6.27 31.48
N ILE A 166 -1.37 5.75 30.53
CA ILE A 166 -1.77 6.54 29.34
C ILE A 166 -2.94 7.42 29.76
N VAL A 167 -2.62 8.54 30.42
CA VAL A 167 -3.55 9.64 30.60
C VAL A 167 -3.64 10.39 29.26
N ILE A 168 -4.78 10.27 28.58
CA ILE A 168 -5.05 11.05 27.36
C ILE A 168 -5.37 12.48 27.80
N ASP A 169 -4.35 13.32 27.94
CA ASP A 169 -4.50 14.72 28.28
C ASP A 169 -5.35 15.48 27.23
N ALA A 170 -6.26 16.33 27.70
CA ALA A 170 -7.11 17.20 26.87
C ALA A 170 -6.32 18.24 26.02
N GLN A 171 -4.99 18.30 26.17
CA GLN A 171 -4.08 19.17 25.44
C GLN A 171 -3.29 18.42 24.35
N ASP A 172 -3.92 17.43 23.71
CA ASP A 172 -3.40 16.76 22.53
C ASP A 172 -3.24 17.77 21.37
N THR A 173 -2.09 18.45 21.32
CA THR A 173 -1.68 19.42 20.28
C THR A 173 -1.40 18.77 18.92
N LYS A 174 -1.95 17.56 18.68
CA LYS A 174 -2.04 16.99 17.35
C LYS A 174 -2.97 17.88 16.55
N LYS A 175 -2.41 18.62 15.59
CA LYS A 175 -3.20 19.38 14.60
C LYS A 175 -4.32 18.47 14.10
N ARG A 176 -5.58 18.83 14.40
CA ARG A 176 -6.74 18.13 13.85
C ARG A 176 -6.52 18.03 12.34
N LYS A 177 -6.58 16.81 11.79
CA LYS A 177 -6.47 16.62 10.34
C LYS A 177 -7.53 17.51 9.71
N LYS A 178 -7.10 18.40 8.82
CA LYS A 178 -8.05 19.24 8.08
C LYS A 178 -8.94 18.30 7.28
N GLU A 179 -10.25 18.36 7.54
CA GLU A 179 -11.25 17.60 6.81
C GLU A 179 -11.13 17.94 5.32
N LYS A 180 -11.25 16.93 4.46
CA LYS A 180 -11.29 17.15 3.01
C LYS A 180 -12.59 17.90 2.66
N SER A 181 -12.61 18.60 1.52
CA SER A 181 -13.80 19.37 1.09
C SER A 181 -15.07 18.52 1.05
N TRP A 182 -14.97 17.31 0.48
CA TRP A 182 -16.10 16.38 0.37
C TRP A 182 -16.56 15.81 1.72
N GLU A 183 -15.65 15.66 2.69
CA GLU A 183 -15.98 15.21 4.06
C GLU A 183 -16.79 16.30 4.78
N ASN A 184 -16.42 17.56 4.58
CA ASN A 184 -17.18 18.71 5.09
C ASN A 184 -18.58 18.79 4.46
N ASP A 185 -18.70 18.55 3.16
CA ASP A 185 -20.01 18.52 2.47
C ASP A 185 -20.88 17.34 2.92
N LEU A 186 -20.28 16.17 3.15
CA LEU A 186 -20.96 15.02 3.75
C LEU A 186 -21.44 15.31 5.18
N ARG A 187 -20.67 16.08 5.96
CA ARG A 187 -21.06 16.51 7.31
C ARG A 187 -22.20 17.53 7.29
N LYS A 188 -22.22 18.42 6.30
CA LYS A 188 -23.27 19.43 6.10
C LYS A 188 -24.53 18.90 5.41
N GLY A 189 -24.58 17.61 5.06
CA GLY A 189 -25.72 16.98 4.39
C GLY A 189 -25.85 17.30 2.89
N ARG A 190 -24.81 17.87 2.28
CA ARG A 190 -24.78 18.16 0.83
C ARG A 190 -24.27 16.95 0.06
N TYR A 191 -25.12 15.93 -0.06
CA TYR A 191 -24.73 14.62 -0.61
C TYR A 191 -24.45 14.62 -2.12
N ALA A 192 -25.21 15.39 -2.91
CA ALA A 192 -24.98 15.49 -4.35
C ALA A 192 -23.60 16.11 -4.64
N ALA A 193 -23.30 17.25 -4.01
CA ALA A 193 -22.03 17.96 -4.18
C ALA A 193 -20.81 17.14 -3.70
N SER A 194 -20.95 16.41 -2.59
CA SER A 194 -19.85 15.55 -2.11
C SER A 194 -19.59 14.39 -3.07
N LEU A 195 -20.63 13.80 -3.65
CA LEU A 195 -20.51 12.74 -4.64
C LEU A 195 -19.86 13.23 -5.94
N ASP A 196 -20.22 14.43 -6.41
CA ASP A 196 -19.62 15.00 -7.62
C ASP A 196 -18.13 15.35 -7.41
N GLN A 197 -17.76 15.90 -6.25
CA GLN A 197 -16.36 16.16 -5.90
C GLN A 197 -15.53 14.87 -5.85
N VAL A 198 -16.08 13.82 -5.27
CA VAL A 198 -15.36 12.55 -5.11
C VAL A 198 -15.26 11.78 -6.44
N LEU A 199 -16.29 11.86 -7.29
CA LEU A 199 -16.23 11.33 -8.66
C LEU A 199 -15.24 12.10 -9.54
N ALA A 200 -15.12 13.43 -9.35
CA ALA A 200 -14.13 14.24 -10.06
C ALA A 200 -12.69 13.95 -9.63
N ALA A 201 -12.46 13.65 -8.35
CA ALA A 201 -11.12 13.30 -7.84
C ALA A 201 -10.58 11.96 -8.38
N GLY A 202 -11.44 11.04 -8.80
CA GLY A 202 -11.06 9.78 -9.46
C GLY A 202 -10.46 8.69 -8.55
N ASP A 203 -10.32 8.95 -7.26
CA ASP A 203 -9.78 8.01 -6.29
C ASP A 203 -10.81 6.93 -5.94
N LYS A 204 -10.61 5.69 -6.43
CA LYS A 204 -11.54 4.56 -6.23
C LYS A 204 -11.86 4.32 -4.75
N ILE A 205 -10.86 4.40 -3.88
CA ILE A 205 -11.04 4.17 -2.44
C ILE A 205 -11.91 5.26 -1.81
N THR A 206 -11.69 6.53 -2.16
CA THR A 206 -12.50 7.62 -1.59
C THR A 206 -13.94 7.56 -2.07
N VAL A 207 -14.18 7.18 -3.33
CA VAL A 207 -15.54 6.96 -3.86
C VAL A 207 -16.25 5.86 -3.07
N VAL A 208 -15.58 4.72 -2.86
CA VAL A 208 -16.14 3.63 -2.06
C VAL A 208 -16.42 4.08 -0.63
N THR A 209 -15.51 4.82 0.02
CA THR A 209 -15.74 5.31 1.40
C THR A 209 -16.90 6.29 1.50
N LEU A 210 -17.11 7.12 0.48
CA LEU A 210 -18.26 8.02 0.46
C LEU A 210 -19.56 7.23 0.26
N LEU A 211 -19.58 6.30 -0.70
CA LEU A 211 -20.77 5.50 -1.01
C LEU A 211 -21.17 4.59 0.17
N THR A 212 -20.19 3.99 0.87
CA THR A 212 -20.48 3.24 2.09
C THR A 212 -21.05 4.15 3.18
N ALA A 213 -20.49 5.35 3.37
CA ALA A 213 -21.03 6.33 4.32
C ALA A 213 -22.46 6.78 3.96
N LEU A 214 -22.76 6.98 2.67
CA LEU A 214 -24.11 7.31 2.18
C LEU A 214 -25.09 6.16 2.40
N ARG A 215 -24.63 4.91 2.20
CA ARG A 215 -25.44 3.71 2.48
C ARG A 215 -25.78 3.60 3.97
N HIS A 216 -24.80 3.77 4.86
CA HIS A 216 -25.04 3.74 6.30
C HIS A 216 -25.97 4.86 6.81
N ARG A 217 -26.04 5.99 6.10
CA ARG A 217 -26.95 7.10 6.42
C ARG A 217 -28.28 7.05 5.68
N ALA A 218 -28.52 6.01 4.87
CA ALA A 218 -29.68 5.91 3.96
C ALA A 218 -29.85 7.16 3.05
N ALA A 219 -28.75 7.85 2.75
CA ALA A 219 -28.71 9.10 1.98
C ALA A 219 -28.32 8.88 0.50
N LEU A 220 -28.27 7.62 0.06
CA LEU A 220 -27.85 7.27 -1.30
C LEU A 220 -28.87 7.74 -2.35
N ARG A 221 -30.16 7.55 -2.07
CA ARG A 221 -31.25 8.00 -2.96
C ARG A 221 -31.30 9.53 -3.07
N THR A 222 -31.12 10.24 -1.96
CA THR A 222 -31.10 11.72 -1.94
C THR A 222 -29.85 12.28 -2.62
N ALA A 223 -28.72 11.56 -2.57
CA ALA A 223 -27.52 11.91 -3.33
C ALA A 223 -27.68 11.71 -4.84
N LEU A 224 -28.52 10.76 -5.27
CA LEU A 224 -28.75 10.41 -6.68
C LEU A 224 -29.93 11.19 -7.31
N SER A 225 -30.85 11.71 -6.52
CA SER A 225 -32.02 12.47 -7.01
C SER A 225 -31.63 13.84 -7.56
N GLY A 226 -32.36 14.31 -8.59
CA GLY A 226 -32.23 15.67 -9.11
C GLY A 226 -30.95 15.92 -9.90
N ARG A 227 -30.45 14.90 -10.61
CA ARG A 227 -29.27 15.00 -11.47
C ARG A 227 -29.61 15.14 -12.94
N ASP A 228 -28.78 15.91 -13.62
CA ASP A 228 -28.80 16.07 -15.07
C ASP A 228 -28.07 14.91 -15.78
N GLU A 229 -28.25 14.81 -17.10
CA GLU A 229 -27.59 13.81 -17.94
C GLU A 229 -26.06 13.82 -17.77
N VAL A 230 -25.46 15.02 -17.67
CA VAL A 230 -24.01 15.20 -17.58
C VAL A 230 -23.45 14.68 -16.25
N THR A 231 -24.17 14.87 -15.14
CA THR A 231 -23.71 14.44 -13.80
C THR A 231 -24.04 12.97 -13.52
N LEU A 232 -25.01 12.39 -14.24
CA LEU A 232 -25.31 10.97 -14.18
C LEU A 232 -24.26 10.11 -14.92
N GLN A 233 -23.67 10.64 -15.99
CA GLN A 233 -22.72 9.91 -16.83
C GLN A 233 -21.49 9.36 -16.07
N PRO A 234 -20.81 10.12 -15.20
CA PRO A 234 -19.69 9.62 -14.39
C PRO A 234 -20.10 8.50 -13.43
N ILE A 235 -21.32 8.55 -12.89
CA ILE A 235 -21.83 7.53 -11.96
C ILE A 235 -22.03 6.21 -12.69
N LEU A 236 -22.72 6.22 -13.84
CA LEU A 236 -22.91 5.03 -14.66
C LEU A 236 -21.58 4.45 -15.15
N LYS A 237 -20.63 5.31 -15.55
CA LYS A 237 -19.27 4.89 -15.92
C LYS A 237 -18.54 4.25 -14.72
N TRP A 238 -18.68 4.81 -13.53
CA TRP A 238 -18.07 4.28 -12.31
C TRP A 238 -18.67 2.93 -11.92
N VAL A 239 -20.00 2.79 -11.96
CA VAL A 239 -20.71 1.55 -11.68
C VAL A 239 -20.27 0.47 -12.67
N HIS A 240 -20.27 0.76 -13.96
CA HIS A 240 -19.82 -0.18 -15.00
C HIS A 240 -18.39 -0.68 -14.76
N LYS A 241 -17.48 0.21 -14.31
CA LYS A 241 -16.09 -0.16 -13.98
C LYS A 241 -15.96 -0.91 -12.66
N SER A 242 -16.84 -0.67 -11.69
CA SER A 242 -16.72 -1.20 -10.32
C SER A 242 -17.43 -2.53 -10.11
N ILE A 243 -18.37 -2.89 -10.99
CA ILE A 243 -19.08 -4.19 -10.97
C ILE A 243 -18.13 -5.39 -11.11
N THR A 244 -16.94 -5.20 -11.70
CA THR A 244 -15.94 -6.27 -11.83
C THR A 244 -15.33 -6.71 -10.52
N ASP A 245 -15.38 -5.86 -9.48
CA ASP A 245 -14.83 -6.19 -8.18
C ASP A 245 -15.90 -6.82 -7.28
N PRO A 246 -15.78 -8.11 -6.90
CA PRO A 246 -16.80 -8.80 -6.11
C PRO A 246 -17.13 -8.12 -4.78
N ARG A 247 -16.17 -7.40 -4.19
CA ARG A 247 -16.33 -6.70 -2.91
C ARG A 247 -17.23 -5.46 -3.00
N LEU A 248 -17.43 -4.92 -4.20
CA LEU A 248 -18.18 -3.68 -4.43
C LEU A 248 -19.53 -3.93 -5.09
N VAL A 249 -19.85 -5.18 -5.43
CA VAL A 249 -21.06 -5.55 -6.17
C VAL A 249 -22.32 -5.08 -5.45
N ASP A 250 -22.45 -5.32 -4.14
CA ASP A 250 -23.64 -4.92 -3.37
C ASP A 250 -23.94 -3.43 -3.50
N ILE A 251 -22.91 -2.59 -3.31
CA ILE A 251 -23.03 -1.13 -3.42
C ILE A 251 -23.35 -0.73 -4.87
N CYS A 252 -22.72 -1.38 -5.86
CA CYS A 252 -22.98 -1.10 -7.27
C CYS A 252 -24.40 -1.49 -7.69
N VAL A 253 -24.94 -2.60 -7.19
CA VAL A 253 -26.32 -3.04 -7.45
C VAL A 253 -27.31 -2.07 -6.81
N GLU A 254 -27.10 -1.68 -5.55
CA GLU A 254 -27.94 -0.68 -4.88
C GLU A 254 -27.97 0.65 -5.67
N ILE A 255 -26.81 1.15 -6.11
CA ILE A 255 -26.75 2.37 -6.92
C ILE A 255 -27.46 2.18 -8.27
N SER A 256 -27.23 1.04 -8.93
CA SER A 256 -27.86 0.75 -10.23
C SER A 256 -29.38 0.70 -10.11
N MET A 257 -29.91 0.02 -9.09
CA MET A 257 -31.35 -0.05 -8.84
C MET A 257 -31.93 1.34 -8.54
N ASN A 258 -31.29 2.12 -7.65
CA ASN A 258 -31.74 3.48 -7.35
C ASN A 258 -31.71 4.41 -8.58
N VAL A 259 -30.69 4.28 -9.44
CA VAL A 259 -30.61 5.06 -10.68
C VAL A 259 -31.71 4.65 -11.66
N LEU A 260 -31.94 3.34 -11.85
CA LEU A 260 -33.01 2.85 -12.72
C LEU A 260 -34.39 3.26 -12.20
N ASP A 261 -34.64 3.18 -10.90
CA ASP A 261 -35.91 3.58 -10.30
C ASP A 261 -36.18 5.08 -10.47
N LEU A 262 -35.18 5.93 -10.21
CA LEU A 262 -35.32 7.39 -10.29
C LEU A 262 -35.44 7.92 -11.72
N TYR A 263 -34.74 7.32 -12.67
CA TYR A 263 -34.62 7.82 -14.04
C TYR A 263 -35.31 6.95 -15.09
N SER A 264 -36.09 5.94 -14.68
CA SER A 264 -36.87 5.06 -15.57
C SER A 264 -37.77 5.84 -16.55
N ALA A 265 -38.40 6.92 -16.11
CA ALA A 265 -39.27 7.74 -16.94
C ALA A 265 -38.54 8.54 -18.03
N HIS A 266 -37.22 8.72 -17.89
CA HIS A 266 -36.38 9.50 -18.81
C HIS A 266 -35.56 8.60 -19.75
N LEU A 267 -35.76 7.28 -19.68
CA LEU A 267 -35.11 6.31 -20.54
C LEU A 267 -35.57 6.51 -22.00
N GLY A 268 -34.63 6.56 -22.95
CA GLY A 268 -34.94 6.85 -24.36
C GLY A 268 -34.89 8.32 -24.77
N GLN A 269 -34.75 9.27 -23.82
CA GLN A 269 -34.60 10.70 -24.16
C GLN A 269 -33.18 11.03 -24.62
N SER A 270 -32.18 10.32 -24.10
CA SER A 270 -30.77 10.57 -24.39
C SER A 270 -30.04 9.31 -24.84
N ALA A 271 -29.57 9.32 -26.09
CA ALA A 271 -28.83 8.20 -26.67
C ALA A 271 -27.52 7.88 -25.92
N GLN A 272 -26.94 8.84 -25.19
CA GLN A 272 -25.71 8.62 -24.42
C GLN A 272 -25.94 7.77 -23.17
N ILE A 273 -26.98 8.07 -22.40
CA ILE A 273 -27.34 7.28 -21.21
C ILE A 273 -27.79 5.89 -21.63
N ASP A 274 -28.62 5.78 -22.67
CA ASP A 274 -29.11 4.49 -23.16
C ASP A 274 -27.94 3.56 -23.56
N ARG A 275 -26.93 4.09 -24.26
CA ARG A 275 -25.70 3.33 -24.58
C ARG A 275 -24.94 2.89 -23.33
N LEU A 276 -24.91 3.70 -22.27
CA LEU A 276 -24.24 3.34 -21.01
C LEU A 276 -25.03 2.27 -20.25
N ILE A 277 -26.35 2.33 -20.26
CA ILE A 277 -27.22 1.33 -19.65
C ILE A 277 -27.14 0.01 -20.42
N GLU A 278 -27.09 0.05 -21.75
CA GLU A 278 -26.87 -1.16 -22.56
C GLU A 278 -25.50 -1.81 -22.26
N LYS A 279 -24.44 -0.99 -22.15
CA LYS A 279 -23.11 -1.46 -21.72
C LYS A 279 -23.11 -2.02 -20.32
N LEU A 280 -23.84 -1.40 -19.40
CA LEU A 280 -24.01 -1.87 -18.03
C LEU A 280 -24.69 -3.24 -18.02
N HIS A 281 -25.81 -3.38 -18.74
CA HIS A 281 -26.57 -4.63 -18.86
C HIS A 281 -25.72 -5.78 -19.43
N ARG A 282 -25.00 -5.51 -20.52
CA ARG A 282 -24.07 -6.49 -21.11
C ARG A 282 -23.01 -6.93 -20.11
N ARG A 283 -22.44 -5.99 -19.35
CA ARG A 283 -21.43 -6.29 -18.34
C ARG A 283 -22.00 -7.10 -17.17
N VAL A 284 -23.20 -6.77 -16.70
CA VAL A 284 -23.88 -7.54 -15.65
C VAL A 284 -24.09 -8.99 -16.10
N ARG A 285 -24.50 -9.21 -17.36
CA ARG A 285 -24.63 -10.56 -17.92
C ARG A 285 -23.29 -11.32 -17.90
N GLU A 286 -22.21 -10.70 -18.37
CA GLU A 286 -20.87 -11.30 -18.31
C GLU A 286 -20.44 -11.68 -16.88
N GLU A 287 -20.75 -10.83 -15.88
CA GLU A 287 -20.42 -11.15 -14.48
C GLU A 287 -21.29 -12.27 -13.90
N VAL A 288 -22.56 -12.37 -14.32
CA VAL A 288 -23.43 -13.50 -13.92
C VAL A 288 -22.88 -14.82 -14.48
N ASP A 289 -22.45 -14.84 -15.74
CA ASP A 289 -21.83 -16.01 -16.35
C ASP A 289 -20.53 -16.40 -15.61
N ARG A 290 -19.68 -15.42 -15.26
CA ARG A 290 -18.48 -15.66 -14.45
C ARG A 290 -18.82 -16.18 -13.05
N ALA A 291 -19.84 -15.63 -12.39
CA ALA A 291 -20.28 -16.10 -11.09
C ALA A 291 -20.74 -17.56 -11.17
N GLN A 292 -21.45 -17.94 -12.24
CA GLN A 292 -21.88 -19.32 -12.45
C GLN A 292 -20.70 -20.28 -12.65
N GLN A 293 -19.67 -19.88 -13.41
CA GLN A 293 -18.43 -20.66 -13.57
C GLN A 293 -17.67 -20.82 -12.23
N VAL A 294 -17.62 -19.78 -11.40
CA VAL A 294 -17.03 -19.84 -10.06
C VAL A 294 -17.79 -20.83 -9.17
N TRP A 295 -19.12 -20.86 -9.23
CA TRP A 295 -19.91 -21.86 -8.50
C TRP A 295 -19.66 -23.29 -8.96
N GLN A 296 -19.53 -23.52 -10.27
CA GLN A 296 -19.20 -24.84 -10.81
C GLN A 296 -17.82 -25.33 -10.33
N THR A 297 -16.79 -24.49 -10.46
CA THR A 297 -15.42 -24.82 -10.01
C THR A 297 -15.34 -25.03 -8.50
N LYS A 298 -16.09 -24.24 -7.71
CA LYS A 298 -16.23 -24.46 -6.27
C LYS A 298 -16.87 -25.82 -5.97
N GLY A 299 -17.94 -26.19 -6.68
CA GLY A 299 -18.58 -27.50 -6.54
C GLY A 299 -17.61 -28.65 -6.84
N MET A 300 -16.81 -28.54 -7.90
CA MET A 300 -15.76 -29.51 -8.22
C MET A 300 -14.69 -29.62 -7.11
N LEU A 301 -14.27 -28.49 -6.54
CA LEU A 301 -13.29 -28.48 -5.45
C LEU A 301 -13.85 -29.07 -4.16
N ASP A 302 -15.13 -28.80 -3.85
CA ASP A 302 -15.81 -29.37 -2.69
C ASP A 302 -15.97 -30.90 -2.83
N MET A 303 -16.13 -31.43 -4.06
CA MET A 303 -16.10 -32.88 -4.30
C MET A 303 -14.73 -33.48 -3.98
N LEU A 304 -13.63 -32.86 -4.42
CA LEU A 304 -12.26 -33.30 -4.11
C LEU A 304 -11.91 -33.21 -2.64
N ARG A 305 -12.50 -32.27 -1.89
CA ARG A 305 -12.27 -32.12 -0.45
C ARG A 305 -13.01 -33.19 0.37
N ARG A 306 -14.10 -33.72 -0.15
CA ARG A 306 -14.95 -34.71 0.55
C ARG A 306 -14.56 -36.17 0.24
N SER A 307 -13.77 -36.42 -0.80
CA SER A 307 -13.10 -37.70 -1.06
C SER A 307 -11.83 -37.84 -0.23
#